data_AF-A0A848UD50-F1
#
_entry.id   AF-A0A848UD50-F1
#
_cell.length_a   1.000
_cell.length_b   1.000
_cell.length_c   1.000
_cell.angle_alpha   90.00
_cell.angle_beta   90.00
_cell.angle_gamma   90.00
#
_symmetry.space_group_name_H-M   'P 1'
#
loop_
_entity.id
_entity.type
_entity.pdbx_description
1 polymer ?
#
loop_
_entity_poly.entity_id
_entity_poly.type
_entity_poly.pdbx_seq_one_letter_code
_entity_poly.pdbx_strand_id
1 'polypeptide(L)'
;MRLRPYGPDDLATVHAINEGEVPAVGSATTDELAHLVTESVIALVADVDGDVAGFCLVLPPGADYGSGNYRWFAERYDDFVYLDRVAIAPPFQRRGIGGALYA
;
A
#
# COMPACT_ATOMS: atom_id res chain seq x y z
N MET A 1 6.38 -17.41 0.61
CA MET A 1 5.60 -16.15 0.53
C MET A 1 4.26 -16.33 1.23
N ARG A 2 3.91 -15.44 2.15
CA ARG A 2 2.63 -15.36 2.85
C ARG A 2 2.10 -13.94 2.77
N LEU A 3 0.84 -13.77 2.42
CA LEU A 3 0.15 -12.49 2.62
C LEU A 3 -0.34 -12.42 4.07
N ARG A 4 -0.09 -11.29 4.73
CA ARG A 4 -0.56 -11.05 6.08
C ARG A 4 -0.97 -9.59 6.25
N PRO A 5 -1.85 -9.29 7.22
CA PRO A 5 -2.08 -7.92 7.64
C PRO A 5 -0.75 -7.22 7.95
N TYR A 6 -0.68 -5.95 7.57
CA TYR A 6 0.36 -5.05 8.03
C TYR A 6 0.36 -4.99 9.58
N GLY A 7 1.55 -4.93 10.18
CA GLY A 7 1.76 -4.60 11.58
C GLY A 7 2.65 -3.36 11.76
N PRO A 8 2.60 -2.66 12.91
CA PRO A 8 3.37 -1.42 13.12
C PRO A 8 4.87 -1.57 12.92
N ASP A 9 5.44 -2.74 13.23
CA ASP A 9 6.86 -3.03 13.03
C ASP A 9 7.27 -3.08 11.55
N ASP A 10 6.30 -3.20 10.63
CA ASP A 10 6.56 -3.19 9.19
C ASP A 10 6.77 -1.76 8.63
N LEU A 11 6.44 -0.70 9.39
CA LEU A 11 6.40 0.69 8.90
C LEU A 11 7.71 1.11 8.22
N ALA A 12 8.85 0.84 8.86
CA ALA A 12 10.14 1.25 8.34
C ALA A 12 10.46 0.58 7.01
N THR A 13 10.17 -0.73 6.90
CA THR A 13 10.41 -1.49 5.67
C THR A 13 9.44 -1.08 4.57
N VAL A 14 8.15 -0.94 4.89
CA VAL A 14 7.12 -0.51 3.93
C VAL A 14 7.43 0.88 3.38
N HIS A 15 7.87 1.81 4.23
CA HIS A 15 8.34 3.13 3.79
C HIS A 15 9.58 3.04 2.89
N ALA A 16 10.57 2.21 3.25
CA ALA A 16 11.76 2.01 2.40
C ALA A 16 11.40 1.44 1.02
N ILE A 17 10.42 0.52 0.95
CA ILE A 17 9.90 0.00 -0.32
C ILE A 17 9.19 1.09 -1.10
N ASN A 18 8.36 1.91 -0.44
CA ASN A 18 7.65 3.01 -1.09
C ASN A 18 8.62 3.96 -1.79
N GLU A 19 9.62 4.47 -1.06
CA GLU A 19 10.60 5.40 -1.61
C GLU A 19 11.50 4.76 -2.66
N GLY A 20 11.78 3.46 -2.54
CA GLY A 20 12.53 2.70 -3.54
C GLY A 20 11.78 2.51 -4.87
N GLU A 21 10.45 2.58 -4.86
CA GLU A 21 9.59 2.41 -6.04
C GLU A 21 9.07 3.74 -6.61
N VAL A 22 9.54 4.89 -6.11
CA VAL A 22 9.30 6.19 -6.75
C VAL A 22 9.99 6.21 -8.13
N PRO A 23 9.33 6.68 -9.21
CA PRO A 23 8.04 7.39 -9.25
C PRO A 23 6.83 6.50 -9.59
N ALA A 24 6.95 5.17 -9.57
CA ALA A 24 5.82 4.27 -9.82
C ALA A 24 4.75 4.41 -8.74
N VAL A 25 5.16 4.72 -7.50
CA VAL A 25 4.30 5.23 -6.43
C VAL A 25 4.68 6.68 -6.08
N GLY A 26 3.79 7.37 -5.38
CA GLY A 26 4.09 8.69 -4.82
C GLY A 26 5.01 8.59 -3.60
N SER A 27 5.97 9.50 -3.49
CA SER A 27 6.78 9.65 -2.28
C SER A 27 5.89 10.02 -1.09
N ALA A 28 6.23 9.51 0.09
CA ALA A 28 5.53 9.81 1.33
C ALA A 28 6.53 9.77 2.48
N THR A 29 6.37 10.67 3.44
CA THR A 29 7.06 10.58 4.73
C THR A 29 6.57 9.37 5.52
N THR A 30 7.31 9.00 6.55
CA THR A 30 6.92 7.91 7.46
C THR A 30 5.59 8.19 8.14
N ASP A 31 5.35 9.44 8.54
CA ASP A 31 4.10 9.85 9.20
C ASP A 31 2.91 9.82 8.23
N GLU A 32 3.08 10.31 7.00
CA GLU A 32 2.04 10.21 5.97
C GLU A 32 1.70 8.76 5.64
N LEU A 33 2.70 7.88 5.54
CA LEU A 33 2.48 6.48 5.26
C LEU A 33 1.79 5.75 6.42
N ALA A 34 2.17 6.07 7.66
CA ALA A 34 1.48 5.57 8.85
C ALA A 34 0.02 6.02 8.89
N HIS A 35 -0.25 7.30 8.57
CA HIS A 35 -1.61 7.83 8.45
C HIS A 35 -2.41 7.10 7.36
N LEU A 36 -1.83 6.87 6.18
CA LEU A 36 -2.49 6.11 5.12
C LEU A 36 -2.84 4.68 5.53
N VAL A 37 -1.98 4.03 6.32
CA VAL A 37 -2.29 2.72 6.88
C VAL A 37 -3.48 2.81 7.83
N THR A 38 -3.58 3.83 8.68
CA THR A 38 -4.72 3.99 9.60
C THR A 38 -6.03 4.27 8.88
N GLU A 39 -5.97 4.95 7.74
CA GLU A 39 -7.13 5.20 6.87
C GLU A 39 -7.52 3.97 6.03
N SER A 40 -6.65 2.97 5.92
CA SER A 40 -6.88 1.81 5.03
C SER A 40 -7.86 0.80 5.62
N VAL A 41 -8.82 0.37 4.82
CA VAL A 41 -9.65 -0.81 5.13
C VAL A 41 -8.91 -2.12 4.86
N ILE A 42 -7.92 -2.10 3.97
CA ILE A 42 -7.02 -3.23 3.74
C ILE A 42 -5.59 -2.69 3.68
N ALA A 43 -4.75 -3.15 4.61
CA ALA A 43 -3.31 -2.96 4.58
C ALA A 43 -2.64 -4.33 4.69
N LEU A 44 -1.99 -4.76 3.61
CA LEU A 44 -1.34 -6.07 3.52
C LEU A 44 0.14 -5.93 3.22
N VAL A 45 0.91 -6.87 3.75
CA VAL A 45 2.30 -7.10 3.34
C VAL A 45 2.47 -8.51 2.80
N ALA A 46 3.35 -8.64 1.82
CA ALA A 46 3.84 -9.91 1.33
C ALA A 46 5.13 -10.27 2.06
N ASP A 47 5.04 -11.28 2.91
CA ASP A 47 6.16 -11.79 3.71
C ASP A 47 6.84 -12.94 2.95
N VAL A 48 8.14 -12.81 2.68
CA VAL A 48 8.97 -13.85 2.07
C VAL A 48 10.05 -14.22 3.06
N ASP A 49 9.85 -15.34 3.75
CA ASP A 49 10.80 -15.93 4.70
C ASP A 49 11.20 -14.98 5.84
N GLY A 50 10.26 -14.12 6.28
CA GLY A 50 10.46 -13.12 7.34
C GLY A 50 10.74 -11.71 6.82
N ASP A 51 11.01 -11.55 5.53
CA ASP A 51 11.25 -10.25 4.91
C ASP A 51 9.98 -9.69 4.26
N VAL A 52 9.64 -8.44 4.53
CA VAL A 52 8.58 -7.74 3.80
C VAL A 52 9.07 -7.46 2.38
N ALA A 53 8.49 -8.18 1.42
CA ALA A 53 8.85 -8.12 0.01
C ALA A 53 8.00 -7.12 -0.80
N GLY A 54 6.86 -6.71 -0.26
CA GLY A 54 5.96 -5.76 -0.88
C GLY A 54 4.70 -5.54 -0.05
N PHE A 55 3.88 -4.59 -0.45
CA PHE A 55 2.69 -4.20 0.31
C PHE A 55 1.60 -3.63 -0.61
N CYS A 56 0.36 -3.56 -0.09
CA CYS A 56 -0.72 -2.78 -0.70
C CYS A 56 -1.55 -2.05 0.37
N LEU A 57 -2.04 -0.85 0.01
CA LEU A 57 -2.93 -0.04 0.83
C LEU A 57 -4.22 0.26 0.05
N VAL A 58 -5.37 -0.07 0.64
CA VAL A 58 -6.69 0.15 0.05
C VAL A 58 -7.51 1.01 1.00
N LEU A 59 -8.06 2.10 0.46
CA LEU A 59 -8.81 3.10 1.20
C LEU A 59 -10.33 2.92 1.00
N PRO A 60 -11.14 3.16 2.05
CA PRO A 60 -12.59 3.26 1.94
C PRO A 60 -13.04 4.59 1.33
N PRO A 61 -14.35 4.76 1.07
CA PRO A 61 -14.95 6.07 0.86
C PRO A 61 -14.80 6.93 2.12
N GLY A 62 -14.53 8.23 1.96
CA GLY A 62 -14.41 9.18 3.07
C GLY A 62 -13.08 9.18 3.82
N ALA A 63 -12.08 8.42 3.37
CA ALA A 63 -10.72 8.47 3.90
C ALA A 63 -10.10 9.86 3.78
N ASP A 64 -9.34 10.28 4.78
CA ASP A 64 -8.59 11.53 4.78
C ASP A 64 -7.32 11.38 3.94
N TYR A 65 -7.49 11.40 2.61
CA TYR A 65 -6.42 11.27 1.64
C TYR A 65 -6.49 12.31 0.53
N GLY A 66 -5.41 13.09 0.41
CA GLY A 66 -5.32 14.24 -0.51
C GLY A 66 -5.09 13.92 -1.99
N SER A 67 -5.04 12.65 -2.41
CA SER A 67 -4.82 12.31 -3.82
C SER A 67 -5.95 12.82 -4.72
N GLY A 68 -5.59 13.52 -5.80
CA GLY A 68 -6.55 13.99 -6.80
C GLY A 68 -7.35 12.85 -7.45
N ASN A 69 -6.72 11.68 -7.62
CA ASN A 69 -7.38 10.49 -8.18
C ASN A 69 -8.39 9.89 -7.20
N TYR A 70 -8.01 9.80 -5.92
CA TYR A 70 -8.91 9.34 -4.86
C TYR A 70 -10.13 10.26 -4.76
N ARG A 71 -9.90 11.58 -4.67
CA ARG A 71 -10.96 12.59 -4.61
C ARG A 71 -11.90 12.52 -5.81
N TRP A 72 -11.36 12.38 -7.02
CA TRP A 72 -12.18 12.23 -8.21
C TRP A 72 -13.14 11.04 -8.10
N PHE A 73 -12.68 9.94 -7.51
CA PHE A 73 -13.48 8.74 -7.28
C PHE A 73 -14.53 8.97 -6.18
N ALA A 74 -14.11 9.53 -5.03
CA ALA A 74 -14.95 9.82 -3.88
C ALA A 74 -16.08 10.83 -4.20
N GLU A 75 -15.85 11.75 -5.13
CA GLU A 75 -16.87 12.71 -5.61
C GLU A 75 -17.96 12.06 -6.49
N ARG A 76 -17.79 10.81 -6.94
CA ARG A 76 -18.64 10.18 -7.97
C ARG A 76 -19.32 8.89 -7.52
N TYR A 77 -18.76 8.23 -6.52
CA TYR A 77 -19.23 6.92 -6.07
C TYR A 77 -19.31 6.94 -4.55
N ASP A 78 -20.44 6.47 -4.02
CA ASP A 78 -20.65 6.37 -2.57
C ASP A 78 -20.19 5.01 -2.01
N ASP A 79 -20.09 3.99 -2.86
CA ASP A 79 -19.72 2.62 -2.48
C ASP A 79 -18.56 2.12 -3.35
N PHE A 80 -17.37 2.11 -2.78
CA PHE A 80 -16.15 1.70 -3.46
C PHE A 80 -15.01 1.36 -2.50
N VAL A 81 -13.95 0.80 -3.05
CA VAL A 81 -12.64 0.74 -2.42
C VAL A 81 -11.60 1.25 -3.42
N TYR A 82 -10.59 1.97 -2.92
CA TYR A 82 -9.56 2.57 -3.76
C TYR A 82 -8.20 1.99 -3.41
N LEU A 83 -7.62 1.21 -4.32
CA LEU A 83 -6.23 0.78 -4.18
C LEU A 83 -5.32 1.99 -4.46
N ASP A 84 -4.73 2.55 -3.40
CA ASP A 84 -3.84 3.71 -3.49
C ASP A 84 -2.48 3.31 -4.01
N ARG A 85 -1.85 2.34 -3.35
CA ARG A 85 -0.50 1.91 -3.70
C ARG A 85 -0.32 0.42 -3.52
N VAL A 86 0.43 -0.15 -4.46
CA VAL A 86 1.00 -1.50 -4.40
C VAL A 86 2.43 -1.41 -4.86
N ALA A 87 3.37 -1.85 -4.04
CA ALA A 87 4.79 -1.73 -4.32
C ALA A 87 5.51 -3.02 -3.91
N ILE A 88 6.43 -3.48 -4.77
CA ILE A 88 7.21 -4.69 -4.56
C ILE A 88 8.69 -4.31 -4.60
N ALA A 89 9.42 -4.63 -3.54
CA ALA A 89 10.84 -4.36 -3.46
C ALA A 89 11.60 -4.98 -4.66
N PRO A 90 12.57 -4.29 -5.27
CA PRO A 90 13.23 -4.73 -6.51
C PRO A 90 13.74 -6.18 -6.49
N PRO A 91 14.36 -6.69 -5.40
CA PRO A 91 14.84 -8.07 -5.35
C PRO A 91 13.73 -9.13 -5.47
N PHE A 92 12.48 -8.76 -5.17
CA PHE A 92 11.33 -9.67 -5.12
C PHE A 92 10.36 -9.51 -6.29
N GLN A 93 10.63 -8.59 -7.22
CA GLN A 93 9.82 -8.38 -8.41
C GLN A 93 9.86 -9.59 -9.37
N ARG A 94 8.87 -9.67 -10.27
CA ARG A 94 8.72 -10.76 -11.26
C ARG A 94 8.52 -12.17 -10.67
N ARG A 95 8.15 -12.27 -9.39
CA ARG A 95 7.85 -13.53 -8.68
C ARG A 95 6.37 -13.79 -8.42
N GLY A 96 5.47 -13.01 -9.03
CA GLY A 96 4.02 -13.13 -8.85
C GLY A 96 3.45 -12.43 -7.61
N ILE A 97 4.27 -11.77 -6.79
CA ILE A 97 3.85 -11.12 -5.53
C ILE A 97 2.81 -10.03 -5.78
N GLY A 98 3.03 -9.17 -6.78
CA GLY A 98 2.06 -8.12 -7.12
C GLY A 98 0.69 -8.68 -7.43
N GLY A 99 0.62 -9.75 -8.23
CA GLY A 99 -0.65 -10.43 -8.53
C GLY A 99 -1.31 -11.06 -7.32
N ALA A 100 -0.52 -11.57 -6.37
CA ALA A 100 -1.05 -12.13 -5.12
C ALA A 100 -1.71 -11.04 -4.25
N LEU A 101 -1.18 -9.81 -4.25
CA LEU A 101 -1.78 -8.68 -3.50
C LEU A 101 -3.12 -8.18 -4.09
N TYR A 102 -3.50 -8.63 -5.30
CA TYR A 102 -4.79 -8.34 -5.93
C TYR A 102 -5.82 -9.47 -5.81
N ALA A 103 -5.44 -10.63 -5.27
CA ALA A 103 -6.29 -11.83 -5.20
C ALA A 103 -7.23 -11.79 -4.01
#